data_AF-A0A7H9VAB3-F1
#
_entry.id   AF-A0A7H9VAB3-F1
#
_cell.length_a   1.000
_cell.length_b   1.000
_cell.length_c   1.000
_cell.angle_alpha   90.00
_cell.angle_beta   90.00
_cell.angle_gamma   90.00
#
_symmetry.space_group_name_H-M   'P 1'
#
loop_
_entity.id
_entity.type
_entity.pdbx_description
1 polymer ?
#
loop_
_entity_poly.entity_id
_entity_poly.type
_entity_poly.pdbx_seq_one_letter_code
_entity_poly.pdbx_strand_id
1 'polypeptide(L)'
;MRYFVQGLGEDDVGRKDMLLDIATEELSHLEVVGSIVTMLNKGLKAHLAEGQMKEAELYLMVGASGTTAKESILFGGGPALCDSAGVPWTAAYIDSRGEPTVDLRSNIAAEARAKIVYERLINITDDPGVKDALGFLMTREVAHQKSFEKALYAIENNFPTGKLPGIEKYASMYVNTSQGEGDATGPWNSGGEWDRIDNLEEVMPADG
;
A
#
# COMPACT_ATOMS: atom_id res chain seq x y z
N MET A 1 6.61 -8.70 -3.65
CA MET A 1 6.16 -9.44 -4.87
C MET A 1 5.91 -8.54 -6.09
N ARG A 2 5.24 -7.39 -5.93
CA ARG A 2 4.93 -6.48 -7.04
C ARG A 2 6.13 -6.14 -7.93
N TYR A 3 7.19 -5.62 -7.33
CA TYR A 3 8.38 -5.14 -8.05
C TYR A 3 9.12 -6.27 -8.75
N PHE A 4 9.12 -7.47 -8.18
CA PHE A 4 9.69 -8.66 -8.82
C PHE A 4 8.96 -8.98 -10.13
N VAL A 5 7.63 -9.06 -10.10
CA VAL A 5 6.82 -9.40 -11.28
C VAL A 5 6.93 -8.30 -12.34
N GLN A 6 6.89 -7.03 -11.94
CA GLN A 6 7.09 -5.90 -12.84
C GLN A 6 8.50 -5.92 -13.47
N GLY A 7 9.54 -6.17 -12.67
CA GLY A 7 10.92 -6.25 -13.16
C GLY A 7 11.14 -7.38 -14.16
N LEU A 8 10.45 -8.51 -14.01
CA LEU A 8 10.48 -9.58 -15.03
C LEU A 8 9.85 -9.14 -16.36
N GLY A 9 8.81 -8.31 -16.32
CA GLY A 9 8.09 -7.81 -17.49
C GLY A 9 8.58 -6.46 -18.04
N GLU A 10 9.62 -5.87 -17.44
CA GLU A 10 10.17 -4.58 -17.88
C GLU A 10 11.22 -4.79 -18.98
N ASP A 11 11.10 -3.99 -20.05
CA ASP A 11 11.96 -4.04 -21.23
C ASP A 11 13.17 -3.10 -21.08
N ASP A 12 13.02 -1.99 -20.37
CA ASP A 12 14.12 -1.06 -20.11
C ASP A 12 15.06 -1.62 -19.05
N VAL A 13 16.32 -1.81 -19.42
CA VAL A 13 17.33 -2.43 -18.57
C VAL A 13 17.57 -1.66 -17.27
N GLY A 14 17.47 -0.33 -17.26
CA GLY A 14 17.71 0.50 -16.08
C GLY A 14 16.55 0.45 -15.09
N ARG A 15 15.31 0.53 -15.59
CA ARG A 15 14.13 0.35 -14.73
C ARG A 15 14.02 -1.07 -14.20
N LYS A 16 14.35 -2.06 -15.02
CA LYS A 16 14.38 -3.47 -14.63
C LYS A 16 15.34 -3.72 -13.49
N ASP A 17 16.56 -3.19 -13.60
CA ASP A 17 17.59 -3.28 -12.56
C ASP A 17 17.08 -2.71 -11.22
N MET A 18 16.60 -1.46 -11.25
CA MET A 18 16.00 -0.81 -10.07
C MET A 18 14.83 -1.62 -9.46
N LEU A 19 13.93 -2.15 -10.29
CA LEU A 19 12.78 -2.93 -9.82
C LEU A 19 13.22 -4.23 -9.14
N LEU A 20 14.24 -4.91 -9.67
CA LEU A 20 14.76 -6.16 -9.10
C LEU A 20 15.61 -5.91 -7.84
N ASP A 21 16.36 -4.81 -7.78
CA ASP A 21 17.07 -4.37 -6.58
C ASP A 21 16.08 -4.15 -5.42
N ILE A 22 15.06 -3.31 -5.66
CA ILE A 22 14.04 -3.03 -4.65
C ILE A 22 13.26 -4.30 -4.32
N ALA A 23 12.89 -5.11 -5.31
CA ALA A 23 12.21 -6.39 -5.06
C ALA A 23 12.99 -7.34 -4.14
N THR A 24 14.31 -7.35 -4.27
CA THR A 24 15.21 -8.15 -3.44
C THR A 24 15.29 -7.57 -2.04
N GLU A 25 15.37 -6.24 -1.91
CA GLU A 25 15.32 -5.55 -0.63
C GLU A 25 14.00 -5.86 0.12
N GLU A 26 12.86 -5.86 -0.56
CA GLU A 26 11.55 -6.17 0.03
C GLU A 26 11.46 -7.58 0.66
N LEU A 27 12.25 -8.54 0.18
CA LEU A 27 12.33 -9.86 0.84
C LEU A 27 13.01 -9.76 2.21
N SER A 28 14.01 -8.88 2.34
CA SER A 28 14.64 -8.61 3.63
C SER A 28 13.70 -7.84 4.58
N HIS A 29 12.84 -6.96 4.06
CA HIS A 29 11.82 -6.29 4.87
C HIS A 29 10.79 -7.29 5.41
N LEU A 30 10.37 -8.25 4.58
CA LEU A 30 9.50 -9.34 5.00
C LEU A 30 10.14 -10.18 6.12
N GLU A 31 11.45 -10.45 6.04
CA GLU A 31 12.19 -11.13 7.09
C GLU A 31 12.23 -10.34 8.40
N VAL A 32 12.48 -9.02 8.33
CA VAL A 32 12.49 -8.13 9.51
C VAL A 32 11.12 -8.13 10.19
N VAL A 33 10.04 -7.90 9.43
CA VAL A 33 8.66 -7.88 9.97
C VAL A 33 8.27 -9.25 10.53
N GLY A 34 8.54 -10.33 9.79
CA GLY A 34 8.24 -11.69 10.24
C GLY A 34 8.98 -12.06 11.54
N SER A 35 10.23 -11.59 11.68
CA SER A 35 11.02 -11.78 12.90
C SER A 35 10.42 -11.02 14.09
N ILE A 36 10.00 -9.77 13.89
CA ILE A 36 9.32 -8.97 14.94
C ILE A 36 8.05 -9.68 15.41
N VAL A 37 7.17 -10.08 14.48
CA VAL A 37 5.93 -10.80 14.80
C VAL A 37 6.22 -12.09 15.58
N THR A 38 7.18 -12.88 15.11
CA THR A 38 7.59 -14.12 15.79
C THR A 38 8.09 -13.86 17.21
N MET A 39 8.88 -12.81 17.42
CA MET A 39 9.39 -12.44 18.73
C MET A 39 8.27 -12.00 19.68
N LEU A 40 7.33 -11.19 19.20
CA LEU A 40 6.17 -10.75 19.97
C LEU A 40 5.25 -11.92 20.36
N ASN A 41 5.17 -12.97 19.52
CA ASN A 41 4.37 -14.16 19.77
C ASN A 41 5.01 -15.17 20.75
N LYS A 42 6.30 -15.04 21.12
CA LYS A 42 7.01 -16.03 21.97
C LYS A 42 6.34 -16.24 23.33
N GLY A 43 5.91 -15.17 24.00
CA GLY A 43 5.30 -15.26 25.33
C GLY A 43 3.99 -16.06 25.31
N LEU A 44 3.11 -15.77 24.35
CA LEU A 44 1.85 -16.49 24.17
C LEU A 44 2.08 -17.97 23.83
N LYS A 45 3.01 -18.24 22.91
CA LYS A 45 3.39 -19.61 22.54
C LYS A 45 3.81 -20.44 23.76
N ALA A 46 4.63 -19.88 24.67
CA ALA A 46 5.07 -20.58 25.87
C ALA A 46 3.90 -20.94 26.79
N HIS A 47 3.01 -19.98 27.08
CA HIS A 47 1.84 -20.22 27.92
C HIS A 47 0.88 -21.28 27.36
N LEU A 48 0.69 -21.30 26.03
CA LEU A 48 -0.12 -22.32 25.36
C LEU A 48 0.54 -23.70 25.40
N ALA A 49 1.85 -23.79 25.16
CA ALA A 49 2.59 -25.05 25.19
C ALA A 49 2.62 -25.69 26.58
N GLU A 50 2.65 -24.88 27.64
CA GLU A 50 2.69 -25.36 29.03
C GLU A 50 1.29 -25.66 29.61
N GLY A 51 0.21 -25.45 28.83
CA GLY A 51 -1.16 -25.70 29.28
C GLY A 51 -1.59 -24.83 30.47
N GLN A 52 -0.96 -23.67 30.65
CA GLN A 52 -1.11 -22.82 31.83
C GLN A 52 -2.31 -21.87 31.76
N MET A 53 -2.91 -21.67 30.59
CA MET A 53 -4.09 -20.80 30.44
C MET A 53 -5.37 -21.54 30.81
N LYS A 54 -6.20 -20.89 31.64
CA LYS A 54 -7.55 -21.39 31.90
C LYS A 54 -8.42 -21.19 30.66
N GLU A 55 -9.40 -22.07 30.45
CA GLU A 55 -10.29 -22.05 29.28
C GLU A 55 -10.96 -20.68 29.05
N ALA A 56 -11.41 -20.01 30.12
CA ALA A 56 -12.02 -18.68 30.04
C ALA A 56 -11.02 -17.57 29.63
N GLU A 57 -9.76 -17.66 30.05
CA GLU A 57 -8.70 -16.71 29.67
C GLU A 57 -8.31 -16.91 28.20
N LEU A 58 -8.21 -18.17 27.77
CA LEU A 58 -7.98 -18.50 26.36
C LEU A 58 -9.12 -17.99 25.47
N TYR A 59 -10.38 -18.20 25.89
CA TYR A 59 -11.56 -17.74 25.15
C TYR A 59 -11.61 -16.21 25.03
N LEU A 60 -11.34 -15.48 26.13
CA LEU A 60 -11.25 -14.02 26.11
C LEU A 60 -10.11 -13.54 25.22
N MET A 61 -8.96 -14.20 25.23
CA MET A 61 -7.80 -13.82 24.42
C MET A 61 -8.02 -14.06 22.92
N VAL A 62 -8.65 -15.18 22.56
CA VAL A 62 -9.06 -15.49 21.18
C VAL A 62 -10.13 -14.52 20.68
N GLY A 63 -11.06 -14.11 21.57
CA GLY A 63 -12.12 -13.15 21.25
C GLY A 63 -11.66 -11.68 21.22
N ALA A 64 -10.62 -11.32 21.97
CA ALA A 64 -10.13 -9.94 22.10
C ALA A 64 -8.96 -9.59 21.16
N SER A 65 -8.20 -10.57 20.67
CA SER A 65 -7.10 -10.35 19.72
C SER A 65 -7.35 -11.12 18.42
N GLY A 66 -7.75 -10.40 17.37
CA GLY A 66 -8.26 -10.99 16.12
C GLY A 66 -7.29 -11.93 15.40
N THR A 67 -5.98 -11.84 15.66
CA THR A 67 -4.94 -12.64 14.99
C THR A 67 -3.92 -13.29 15.92
N THR A 68 -3.42 -12.65 16.98
CA THR A 68 -2.33 -13.18 17.82
C THR A 68 -2.61 -14.56 18.41
N ALA A 69 -3.84 -14.78 18.91
CA ALA A 69 -4.25 -16.09 19.42
C ALA A 69 -4.43 -17.12 18.29
N LYS A 70 -4.97 -16.70 17.13
CA LYS A 70 -5.05 -17.56 15.94
C LYS A 70 -3.66 -17.93 15.42
N GLU A 71 -2.71 -17.00 15.42
CA GLU A 71 -1.33 -17.24 15.00
C GLU A 71 -0.62 -18.24 15.90
N SER A 72 -0.84 -18.16 17.21
CA SER A 72 -0.21 -19.07 18.15
C SER A 72 -0.79 -20.48 18.09
N ILE A 73 -2.10 -20.62 17.87
CA ILE A 73 -2.78 -21.92 17.76
C ILE A 73 -2.60 -22.54 16.37
N LEU A 74 -2.83 -21.78 15.29
CA LEU A 74 -2.86 -22.28 13.91
C LEU A 74 -1.46 -22.33 13.28
N PHE A 75 -0.63 -21.32 13.53
CA PHE A 75 0.70 -21.17 12.91
C PHE A 75 1.86 -21.42 13.90
N GLY A 76 1.57 -21.94 15.10
CA GLY A 76 2.58 -22.29 16.10
C GLY A 76 3.39 -21.09 16.62
N GLY A 77 2.82 -19.89 16.53
CA GLY A 77 3.45 -18.63 16.90
C GLY A 77 4.42 -18.07 15.85
N GLY A 78 4.48 -18.69 14.66
CA GLY A 78 5.18 -18.14 13.50
C GLY A 78 4.34 -17.07 12.78
N PRO A 79 4.95 -16.33 11.84
CA PRO A 79 4.24 -15.33 11.05
C PRO A 79 3.28 -16.02 10.08
N ALA A 80 2.07 -15.47 9.96
CA ALA A 80 1.11 -15.87 8.95
C ALA A 80 1.23 -14.95 7.73
N LEU A 81 1.05 -15.48 6.52
CA LEU A 81 0.83 -14.65 5.34
C LEU A 81 -0.62 -14.16 5.28
N CYS A 82 -1.05 -13.46 6.33
CA CYS A 82 -2.39 -12.90 6.47
C CYS A 82 -2.30 -11.45 6.96
N ASP A 83 -3.36 -10.67 6.74
CA ASP A 83 -3.50 -9.35 7.37
C ASP A 83 -3.93 -9.45 8.85
N SER A 84 -4.07 -8.30 9.50
CA SER A 84 -4.47 -8.20 10.92
C SER A 84 -5.93 -8.61 11.21
N ALA A 85 -6.74 -8.87 10.18
CA ALA A 85 -8.08 -9.47 10.30
C ALA A 85 -8.05 -11.00 10.04
N GLY A 86 -6.91 -11.54 9.61
CA GLY A 86 -6.72 -12.94 9.26
C GLY A 86 -7.08 -13.27 7.80
N VAL A 87 -7.22 -12.27 6.93
CA VAL A 87 -7.44 -12.49 5.50
C VAL A 87 -6.12 -12.94 4.86
N PRO A 88 -6.07 -14.08 4.16
CA PRO A 88 -4.85 -14.54 3.49
C PRO A 88 -4.35 -13.53 2.46
N TRP A 89 -3.04 -13.33 2.41
CA TRP A 89 -2.41 -12.60 1.33
C TRP A 89 -2.71 -13.30 0.00
N THR A 90 -3.06 -12.53 -1.02
CA THR A 90 -3.35 -13.08 -2.35
C THR A 90 -2.61 -12.30 -3.43
N ALA A 91 -2.43 -12.94 -4.59
CA ALA A 91 -1.87 -12.29 -5.77
C ALA A 91 -2.72 -11.11 -6.28
N ALA A 92 -3.97 -10.95 -5.82
CA ALA A 92 -4.82 -9.83 -6.18
C ALA A 92 -4.28 -8.46 -5.73
N TYR A 93 -3.33 -8.43 -4.79
CA TYR A 93 -2.66 -7.19 -4.36
C TYR A 93 -1.52 -6.74 -5.29
N ILE A 94 -1.21 -7.52 -6.34
CA ILE A 94 -0.14 -7.23 -7.29
C ILE A 94 -0.68 -6.42 -8.48
N ASP A 95 -0.34 -5.13 -8.49
CA ASP A 95 -0.57 -4.25 -9.63
C ASP A 95 0.61 -4.32 -10.60
N SER A 96 0.42 -4.95 -11.76
CA SER A 96 1.42 -5.04 -12.83
C SER A 96 0.75 -5.07 -14.20
N ARG A 97 0.78 -3.95 -14.90
CA ARG A 97 0.10 -3.74 -16.19
C ARG A 97 1.04 -3.83 -17.39
N GLY A 98 2.35 -3.90 -17.14
CA GLY A 98 3.36 -3.91 -18.22
C GLY A 98 3.45 -2.56 -18.94
N GLU A 99 2.89 -1.51 -18.33
CA GLU A 99 3.02 -0.13 -18.78
C GLU A 99 3.80 0.61 -17.68
N PRO A 100 5.05 1.04 -17.94
CA PRO A 100 5.93 1.58 -16.91
C PRO A 100 5.35 2.79 -16.15
N THR A 101 4.62 3.68 -16.81
CA THR A 101 4.08 4.88 -16.16
C THR A 101 2.87 4.57 -15.25
N VAL A 102 2.10 3.50 -15.53
CA VAL A 102 1.06 2.96 -14.63
C VAL A 102 1.70 2.25 -13.44
N ASP A 103 2.66 1.38 -13.72
CA ASP A 103 3.27 0.52 -12.70
C ASP A 103 4.07 1.37 -11.71
N LEU A 104 4.84 2.36 -12.15
CA LEU A 104 5.56 3.28 -11.27
C LEU A 104 4.64 4.12 -10.40
N ARG A 105 3.51 4.63 -10.92
CA ARG A 105 2.51 5.33 -10.08
C ARG A 105 1.90 4.42 -9.03
N SER A 106 1.63 3.16 -9.41
CA SER A 106 1.15 2.15 -8.47
C SER A 106 2.18 1.84 -7.38
N ASN A 107 3.48 1.85 -7.71
CA ASN A 107 4.58 1.63 -6.77
C ASN A 107 4.74 2.81 -5.80
N ILE A 108 4.74 4.05 -6.30
CA ILE A 108 4.77 5.26 -5.46
C ILE A 108 3.63 5.22 -4.44
N ALA A 109 2.42 4.88 -4.90
CA ALA A 109 1.26 4.77 -4.02
C ALA A 109 1.37 3.59 -3.01
N ALA A 110 2.03 2.49 -3.38
CA ALA A 110 2.25 1.36 -2.49
C ALA A 110 3.21 1.75 -1.34
N GLU A 111 4.35 2.35 -1.67
CA GLU A 111 5.33 2.80 -0.67
C GLU A 111 4.76 3.89 0.25
N ALA A 112 3.97 4.83 -0.31
CA ALA A 112 3.29 5.84 0.49
C ALA A 112 2.30 5.22 1.50
N ARG A 113 1.59 4.15 1.10
CA ARG A 113 0.68 3.42 2.00
C ARG A 113 1.42 2.63 3.07
N ALA A 114 2.53 1.97 2.73
CA ALA A 114 3.33 1.25 3.71
C ALA A 114 3.98 2.21 4.73
N LYS A 115 4.59 3.32 4.25
CA LYS A 115 5.14 4.39 5.09
C LYS A 115 4.13 4.85 6.15
N ILE A 116 2.90 5.21 5.75
CA ILE A 116 1.92 5.76 6.70
C ILE A 116 1.44 4.70 7.71
N VAL A 117 1.42 3.41 7.33
CA VAL A 117 1.14 2.33 8.27
C VAL A 117 2.26 2.21 9.30
N TYR A 118 3.53 2.24 8.88
CA TYR A 118 4.65 2.22 9.82
C TYR A 118 4.65 3.42 10.77
N GLU A 119 4.37 4.62 10.28
CA GLU A 119 4.22 5.81 11.13
C GLU A 119 3.15 5.61 12.21
N ARG A 120 2.00 5.06 11.84
CA ARG A 120 0.92 4.78 12.80
C ARG A 120 1.33 3.70 13.80
N LEU A 121 1.99 2.63 13.36
CA LEU A 121 2.47 1.55 14.24
C LEU A 121 3.50 2.06 15.26
N ILE A 122 4.43 2.93 14.84
CA ILE A 122 5.41 3.57 15.72
C ILE A 122 4.72 4.35 16.85
N ASN A 123 3.62 5.02 16.55
CA ASN A 123 2.89 5.85 17.52
C ASN A 123 2.05 5.05 18.54
N ILE A 124 1.80 3.76 18.30
CA ILE A 124 0.95 2.92 19.17
C ILE A 124 1.71 1.84 19.95
N THR A 125 3.03 1.79 19.82
CA THR A 125 3.89 0.89 20.59
C THR A 125 4.83 1.69 21.48
N ASP A 126 5.30 1.10 22.57
CA ASP A 126 6.35 1.64 23.44
C ASP A 126 7.65 0.83 23.39
N ASP A 127 7.67 -0.29 22.66
CA ASP A 127 8.86 -1.12 22.52
C ASP A 127 9.93 -0.39 21.68
N PRO A 128 11.11 -0.07 22.26
CA PRO A 128 12.14 0.68 21.56
C PRO A 128 12.76 -0.07 20.39
N GLY A 129 12.84 -1.41 20.44
CA GLY A 129 13.35 -2.24 19.35
C GLY A 129 12.38 -2.28 18.18
N VAL A 130 11.07 -2.35 18.45
CA VAL A 130 10.04 -2.24 17.41
C VAL A 130 10.07 -0.85 16.77
N LYS A 131 10.19 0.23 17.56
CA LYS A 131 10.30 1.60 17.03
C LYS A 131 11.51 1.77 16.12
N ASP A 132 12.67 1.24 16.50
CA ASP A 132 13.89 1.31 15.70
C ASP A 132 13.72 0.59 14.36
N ALA A 133 13.25 -0.66 14.40
CA ALA A 133 13.03 -1.44 13.18
C ALA A 133 11.98 -0.82 12.25
N LEU A 134 10.85 -0.36 12.78
CA LEU A 134 9.83 0.33 11.99
C LEU A 134 10.33 1.69 11.48
N GLY A 135 11.15 2.40 12.25
CA GLY A 135 11.80 3.64 11.82
C GLY A 135 12.73 3.42 10.64
N PHE A 136 13.52 2.34 10.68
CA PHE A 136 14.34 1.91 9.54
C PHE A 136 13.47 1.62 8.32
N LEU A 137 12.48 0.73 8.42
CA LEU A 137 11.60 0.35 7.31
C LEU A 137 10.89 1.58 6.71
N MET A 138 10.26 2.40 7.55
CA MET A 138 9.62 3.66 7.13
C MET A 138 10.58 4.58 6.37
N THR A 139 11.85 4.62 6.76
CA THR A 139 12.88 5.42 6.05
C THR A 139 13.25 4.81 4.70
N ARG A 140 13.25 3.47 4.58
CA ARG A 140 13.44 2.78 3.30
C ARG A 140 12.29 3.05 2.34
N GLU A 141 11.05 3.07 2.81
CA GLU A 141 9.88 3.46 2.00
C GLU A 141 10.04 4.86 1.37
N VAL A 142 10.65 5.80 2.11
CA VAL A 142 10.96 7.15 1.58
C VAL A 142 12.03 7.08 0.49
N ALA A 143 13.01 6.18 0.61
CA ALA A 143 14.03 5.99 -0.42
C ALA A 143 13.44 5.37 -1.69
N HIS A 144 12.58 4.36 -1.55
CA HIS A 144 11.90 3.73 -2.68
C HIS A 144 10.95 4.70 -3.40
N GLN A 145 10.18 5.52 -2.66
CA GLN A 145 9.36 6.59 -3.25
C GLN A 145 10.21 7.51 -4.13
N LYS A 146 11.37 7.96 -3.63
CA LYS A 146 12.29 8.79 -4.42
C LYS A 146 12.76 8.06 -5.68
N SER A 147 13.14 6.79 -5.58
CA SER A 147 13.58 6.00 -6.74
C SER A 147 12.46 5.89 -7.80
N PHE A 148 11.25 5.53 -7.39
CA PHE A 148 10.12 5.39 -8.32
C PHE A 148 9.66 6.72 -8.91
N GLU A 149 9.65 7.81 -8.14
CA GLU A 149 9.37 9.15 -8.66
C GLU A 149 10.43 9.57 -9.69
N LYS A 150 11.71 9.36 -9.40
CA LYS A 150 12.80 9.68 -10.33
C LYS A 150 12.70 8.85 -11.61
N ALA A 151 12.39 7.57 -11.51
CA ALA A 151 12.16 6.73 -12.67
C ALA A 151 10.95 7.20 -13.50
N LEU A 152 9.84 7.59 -12.85
CA LEU A 152 8.65 8.07 -13.53
C LEU A 152 8.92 9.38 -14.28
N TYR A 153 9.56 10.34 -13.61
CA TYR A 153 9.85 11.65 -14.21
C TYR A 153 10.97 11.63 -15.25
N ALA A 154 11.77 10.56 -15.30
CA ALA A 154 12.74 10.34 -16.38
C ALA A 154 12.08 9.88 -17.69
N ILE A 155 10.83 9.39 -17.64
CA ILE A 155 10.07 9.01 -18.84
C ILE A 155 9.47 10.27 -19.47
N GLU A 156 9.87 10.57 -20.70
CA GLU A 156 9.28 11.66 -21.50
C GLU A 156 7.82 11.36 -21.82
N ASN A 157 6.96 12.39 -21.77
CA ASN A 157 5.52 12.29 -22.05
C ASN A 157 4.80 11.22 -21.21
N ASN A 158 5.17 11.08 -19.93
CA ASN A 158 4.56 10.09 -19.02
C ASN A 158 3.10 10.42 -18.60
N PHE A 159 2.50 11.47 -19.18
CA PHE A 159 1.12 11.89 -18.94
C PHE A 159 0.50 12.48 -20.23
N PRO A 160 -0.76 12.13 -20.58
CA PRO A 160 -1.54 11.02 -20.00
C PRO A 160 -0.86 9.68 -20.27
N THR A 161 -1.12 8.69 -19.42
CA THR A 161 -0.51 7.38 -19.57
C THR A 161 -0.95 6.67 -20.84
N GLY A 162 -0.03 5.97 -21.50
CA GLY A 162 -0.28 5.24 -22.74
C GLY A 162 -0.10 6.10 -23.97
N LYS A 163 -0.45 5.54 -25.15
CA LYS A 163 -0.22 6.19 -26.44
C LYS A 163 -1.45 6.87 -27.04
N LEU A 164 -2.65 6.41 -26.64
CA LEU A 164 -3.89 6.96 -27.19
C LEU A 164 -4.22 8.27 -26.48
N PRO A 165 -4.40 9.38 -27.22
CA PRO A 165 -4.82 10.63 -26.62
C PRO A 165 -6.27 10.52 -26.13
N GLY A 166 -6.58 11.27 -25.07
CA GLY A 166 -7.96 11.51 -24.66
C GLY A 166 -8.71 12.30 -25.73
N ILE A 167 -10.05 12.26 -25.67
CA ILE A 167 -10.88 13.12 -26.52
C ILE A 167 -10.81 14.54 -25.96
N GLU A 168 -10.26 15.47 -26.73
CA GLU A 168 -9.97 16.86 -26.31
C GLU A 168 -11.14 17.54 -25.58
N LYS A 169 -12.35 17.45 -26.13
CA LYS A 169 -13.57 18.03 -25.53
C LYS A 169 -13.91 17.53 -24.11
N TYR A 170 -13.30 16.44 -23.65
CA TYR A 170 -13.54 15.86 -22.33
C TYR A 170 -12.29 15.85 -21.44
N ALA A 171 -11.11 16.11 -21.99
CA ALA A 171 -9.85 15.93 -21.30
C ALA A 171 -9.66 16.91 -20.12
N SER A 172 -10.25 18.10 -20.23
CA SER A 172 -10.18 19.18 -19.23
C SER A 172 -11.51 19.42 -18.52
N MET A 173 -12.52 18.58 -18.75
CA MET A 173 -13.85 18.79 -18.16
C MET A 173 -13.85 18.41 -16.67
N TYR A 174 -14.19 19.37 -15.80
CA TYR A 174 -14.46 19.12 -14.38
C TYR A 174 -15.96 19.26 -14.11
N VAL A 175 -16.62 18.16 -13.75
CA VAL A 175 -18.07 18.17 -13.47
C VAL A 175 -18.31 18.30 -11.98
N ASN A 176 -18.87 19.43 -11.54
CA ASN A 176 -19.15 19.70 -10.14
C ASN A 176 -20.47 19.07 -9.68
N THR A 177 -20.50 17.75 -9.54
CA THR A 177 -21.73 16.97 -9.27
C THR A 177 -22.18 16.98 -7.82
N SER A 178 -21.33 17.38 -6.87
CA SER A 178 -21.62 17.38 -5.44
C SER A 178 -21.61 18.81 -4.90
N GLN A 179 -22.76 19.47 -4.93
CA GLN A 179 -22.92 20.89 -4.61
C GLN A 179 -23.55 21.09 -3.23
N GLY A 180 -23.22 22.18 -2.55
CA GLY A 180 -23.80 22.53 -1.25
C GLY A 180 -22.83 23.27 -0.34
N GLU A 181 -23.17 23.32 0.95
CA GLU A 181 -22.29 23.88 1.97
C GLU A 181 -20.97 23.08 2.02
N GLY A 182 -19.84 23.78 1.79
CA GLY A 182 -18.50 23.18 1.74
C GLY A 182 -17.96 22.88 0.34
N ASP A 183 -18.72 23.14 -0.74
CA ASP A 183 -18.17 23.14 -2.10
C ASP A 183 -17.02 24.16 -2.21
N ALA A 184 -15.92 23.72 -2.82
CA ALA A 184 -14.65 24.42 -2.79
C ALA A 184 -14.00 24.50 -4.18
N THR A 185 -13.33 25.62 -4.39
CA THR A 185 -12.55 25.90 -5.59
C THR A 185 -11.07 25.85 -5.26
N GLY A 186 -10.30 25.13 -6.08
CA GLY A 186 -8.86 24.96 -5.92
C GLY A 186 -8.16 24.62 -7.23
N PRO A 187 -6.83 24.44 -7.22
CA PRO A 187 -6.05 24.15 -8.43
C PRO A 187 -6.47 22.87 -9.16
N TRP A 188 -7.15 21.96 -8.47
CA TRP A 188 -7.65 20.68 -9.02
C TRP A 188 -8.98 20.81 -9.78
N ASN A 189 -9.63 21.98 -9.77
CA ASN A 189 -10.94 22.18 -10.41
C ASN A 189 -11.19 23.60 -10.94
N SER A 190 -10.14 24.41 -11.07
CA SER A 190 -10.21 25.79 -11.55
C SER A 190 -8.90 26.25 -12.18
N GLY A 191 -8.97 27.31 -13.00
CA GLY A 191 -7.83 27.80 -13.78
C GLY A 191 -7.98 27.47 -15.26
N GLY A 192 -7.03 27.93 -16.08
CA GLY A 192 -7.12 27.83 -17.55
C GLY A 192 -6.96 26.41 -18.12
N GLU A 193 -6.65 25.43 -17.28
CA GLU A 193 -6.52 24.02 -17.67
C GLU A 193 -7.84 23.23 -17.49
N TRP A 194 -8.87 23.84 -16.89
CA TRP A 194 -10.12 23.18 -16.53
C TRP A 194 -11.36 23.88 -17.12
N ASP A 195 -12.24 23.08 -17.73
CA ASP A 195 -13.59 23.45 -18.11
C ASP A 195 -14.55 23.01 -16.99
N ARG A 196 -14.74 23.86 -15.98
CA ARG A 196 -15.63 23.58 -14.83
C ARG A 196 -17.10 23.73 -15.23
N ILE A 197 -17.89 22.69 -14.94
CA ILE A 197 -19.33 22.63 -15.19
C ILE A 197 -20.04 22.57 -13.84
N ASP A 198 -20.74 23.66 -13.50
CA ASP A 198 -21.60 23.74 -12.32
C ASP A 198 -23.08 23.49 -12.67
N ASN A 199 -23.48 23.70 -13.92
CA ASN A 199 -24.84 23.38 -14.37
C ASN A 199 -24.93 21.93 -14.86
N LEU A 200 -25.44 21.04 -14.00
CA LEU A 200 -25.49 19.61 -14.30
C LEU A 200 -26.41 19.25 -15.46
N GLU A 201 -27.40 20.09 -15.79
CA GLU A 201 -28.28 19.87 -16.95
C GLU A 201 -27.50 19.82 -18.28
N GLU A 202 -26.32 20.43 -18.36
CA GLU A 202 -25.47 20.45 -19.56
C GLU A 202 -24.76 19.11 -19.81
N VAL A 203 -24.72 18.23 -18.81
CA VAL A 203 -23.97 16.96 -18.84
C VAL A 203 -24.79 15.76 -18.39
N MET A 204 -26.06 15.95 -18.00
CA MET A 204 -26.94 14.83 -17.69
C MET A 204 -27.15 13.97 -18.95
N PRO A 205 -27.00 12.64 -18.86
CA PRO A 205 -27.38 11.77 -19.96
C PRO A 205 -28.90 11.91 -20.21
N ALA A 206 -29.31 11.92 -21.49
CA ALA A 206 -30.68 12.23 -21.92
C ALA A 206 -31.73 11.15 -21.56
N ASP A 207 -31.32 10.12 -20.83
CA ASP A 207 -32.11 9.02 -20.31
C ASP A 207 -32.14 9.05 -18.78
N GLY A 208 -33.23 9.59 -18.24
CA GLY A 208 -33.67 9.36 -16.86
C GLY A 208 -34.33 7.99 -16.68
#